data_AF-A0A2G9G221-F1
#
_entry.id   AF-A0A2G9G221-F1
#
_cell.length_a   1.000
_cell.length_b   1.000
_cell.length_c   1.000
_cell.angle_alpha   90.00
_cell.angle_beta   90.00
_cell.angle_gamma   90.00
#
_symmetry.space_group_name_H-M   'P 1'
#
loop_
_entity.id
_entity.type
_entity.pdbx_description
1 polymer ?
#
loop_
_entity_poly.entity_id
_entity_poly.type
_entity_poly.pdbx_seq_one_letter_code
_entity_poly.pdbx_strand_id
1 'polypeptide(L)'
;MGSNNKDSFNVADLGAALNAGDRADLVNALKNKLQDLAGKHSDVLENLSPNVRKRVDVLREIQAQHDDLEAKFFEERAALEAKYQKLYQPLYTKRYEIVNGGVEVEGGTTDAEPAMQADKDGDGVPDFWLTAMKNNEVLAEEISERDEGALKFLKDIKWSRIDNPKGFKLEFYFDSNPFFKNSVLTKTYHMIDEDEPILEKAIGTEIEWYPGKCLTQKILKKKPKKGSKNAKPITKTEQCESFFNFFSPPQVPQEDDDIDEDAAEELQNLMEQDYDIGSTIRDKIIPHAVSWFTGEAAQDEYGDIEDDDDLDEEEDDEDEDEDDEEDEEDDEDEKDEDESKTRKKPSSVRKKSGRTPAGEGQQQGERPPECKQQ
;
A
#
# COMPACT_ATOMS: atom_id res chain seq x y z
N MET A 1 -9.28 -3.17 -54.16
CA MET A 1 -7.88 -2.78 -53.86
C MET A 1 -7.97 -1.61 -52.90
N GLY A 2 -7.25 -1.66 -51.78
CA GLY A 2 -7.50 -0.74 -50.65
C GLY A 2 -6.25 0.00 -50.18
N SER A 3 -6.47 0.87 -49.20
CA SER A 3 -5.43 1.55 -48.42
C SER A 3 -5.91 1.69 -46.98
N ASN A 4 -5.80 0.62 -46.19
CA ASN A 4 -5.88 0.74 -44.74
C ASN A 4 -4.56 1.36 -44.26
N ASN A 5 -4.53 2.67 -44.03
CA ASN A 5 -3.40 3.27 -43.31
C ASN A 5 -3.56 2.95 -41.83
N LYS A 6 -2.67 2.13 -41.28
CA LYS A 6 -2.59 1.89 -39.83
C LYS A 6 -1.88 3.07 -39.19
N ASP A 7 -2.63 4.08 -38.76
CA ASP A 7 -2.13 5.08 -37.81
C ASP A 7 -2.13 4.49 -36.39
N SER A 8 -1.38 3.40 -36.23
CA SER A 8 -1.14 2.72 -34.97
C SER A 8 -0.15 3.57 -34.18
N PHE A 9 -0.60 4.19 -33.10
CA PHE A 9 0.28 5.01 -32.26
C PHE A 9 1.28 4.10 -31.53
N ASN A 10 2.51 4.05 -32.02
CA ASN A 10 3.55 3.17 -31.51
C ASN A 10 4.30 3.85 -30.36
N VAL A 11 4.06 3.40 -29.13
CA VAL A 11 4.68 3.94 -27.90
C VAL A 11 6.20 3.70 -27.88
N ALA A 12 6.71 2.70 -28.62
CA ALA A 12 8.11 2.28 -28.58
C ALA A 12 9.14 3.32 -29.09
N ASP A 13 8.73 4.38 -29.79
CA ASP A 13 9.64 5.44 -30.28
C ASP A 13 9.87 6.58 -29.25
N LEU A 14 9.24 6.54 -28.07
CA LEU A 14 9.46 7.52 -26.98
C LEU A 14 10.81 7.36 -26.26
N GLY A 15 11.56 6.29 -26.54
CA GLY A 15 12.82 5.93 -25.88
C GLY A 15 14.05 6.79 -26.21
N ALA A 16 13.94 8.12 -26.18
CA ALA A 16 15.07 9.04 -26.32
C ALA A 16 14.86 10.31 -25.48
N ALA A 17 15.87 10.69 -24.70
CA ALA A 17 15.79 11.83 -23.77
C ALA A 17 15.46 13.15 -24.49
N LEU A 18 14.23 13.64 -24.25
CA LEU A 18 13.67 14.83 -24.88
C LEU A 18 14.30 16.11 -24.31
N ASN A 19 14.68 17.04 -25.18
CA ASN A 19 15.11 18.38 -24.78
C ASN A 19 13.87 19.28 -24.58
N ALA A 20 14.04 20.43 -23.94
CA ALA A 20 12.94 21.39 -23.74
C ALA A 20 12.26 21.87 -25.04
N GLY A 21 12.96 21.83 -26.19
CA GLY A 21 12.35 22.06 -27.50
C GLY A 21 11.43 20.91 -27.92
N ASP A 22 11.90 19.67 -27.79
CA ASP A 22 11.14 18.47 -28.11
C ASP A 22 9.91 18.32 -27.19
N ARG A 23 10.04 18.69 -25.90
CA ARG A 23 8.92 18.79 -24.95
C ARG A 23 7.91 19.86 -25.38
N ALA A 24 8.38 21.04 -25.81
CA ALA A 24 7.49 22.10 -26.30
C ALA A 24 6.73 21.68 -27.57
N ASP A 25 7.39 20.97 -28.49
CA ASP A 25 6.74 20.43 -29.69
C ASP A 25 5.78 19.27 -29.38
N LEU A 26 6.07 18.43 -28.37
CA LEU A 26 5.14 17.41 -27.87
C LEU A 26 3.91 18.04 -27.17
N VAL A 27 4.09 19.06 -26.34
CA VAL A 27 2.99 19.82 -25.71
C VAL A 27 2.16 20.55 -26.77
N ASN A 28 2.81 21.14 -27.79
CA ASN A 28 2.09 21.69 -28.94
C ASN A 28 1.36 20.59 -29.74
N ALA A 29 1.92 19.39 -29.88
CA ALA A 29 1.25 18.27 -30.54
C ALA A 29 0.05 17.73 -29.75
N LEU A 30 0.13 17.65 -28.42
CA LEU A 30 -1.01 17.34 -27.54
C LEU A 30 -2.08 18.43 -27.60
N LYS A 31 -1.68 19.70 -27.50
CA LYS A 31 -2.58 20.86 -27.59
C LYS A 31 -3.28 20.93 -28.94
N ASN A 32 -2.54 20.68 -30.03
CA ASN A 32 -3.10 20.56 -31.36
C ASN A 32 -4.05 19.36 -31.44
N LYS A 33 -3.69 18.15 -30.94
CA LYS A 33 -4.59 16.99 -30.85
C LYS A 33 -5.87 17.28 -30.05
N LEU A 34 -5.79 18.00 -28.94
CA LEU A 34 -6.93 18.41 -28.11
C LEU A 34 -7.82 19.42 -28.84
N GLN A 35 -7.23 20.39 -29.55
CA GLN A 35 -7.96 21.29 -30.44
C GLN A 35 -8.56 20.56 -31.65
N ASP A 36 -7.91 19.51 -32.15
CA ASP A 36 -8.40 18.65 -33.23
C ASP A 36 -9.56 17.75 -32.74
N LEU A 37 -9.51 17.25 -31.50
CA LEU A 37 -10.62 16.52 -30.87
C LEU A 37 -11.80 17.44 -30.59
N ALA A 38 -11.59 18.59 -29.92
CA ALA A 38 -12.64 19.58 -29.68
C ALA A 38 -13.23 20.10 -31.00
N GLY A 39 -12.38 20.31 -32.00
CA GLY A 39 -12.74 20.57 -33.39
C GLY A 39 -13.67 19.49 -33.93
N LYS A 40 -13.23 18.22 -33.93
CA LYS A 40 -14.03 17.05 -34.37
C LYS A 40 -15.37 16.94 -33.63
N HIS A 41 -15.42 17.21 -32.33
CA HIS A 41 -16.68 17.20 -31.57
C HIS A 41 -17.65 18.34 -31.99
N SER A 42 -17.12 19.50 -32.39
CA SER A 42 -17.94 20.56 -33.01
C SER A 42 -18.36 20.19 -34.44
N ASP A 43 -17.43 19.68 -35.25
CA ASP A 43 -17.64 19.18 -36.62
C ASP A 43 -18.74 18.12 -36.68
N VAL A 44 -18.79 17.20 -35.71
CA VAL A 44 -19.86 16.18 -35.62
C VAL A 44 -21.24 16.83 -35.62
N LEU A 45 -21.42 17.97 -34.93
CA LEU A 45 -22.69 18.72 -34.88
C LEU A 45 -22.91 19.57 -36.13
N GLU A 46 -21.85 20.19 -36.65
CA GLU A 46 -21.91 21.06 -37.82
C GLU A 46 -22.24 20.28 -39.10
N ASN A 47 -21.71 19.06 -39.25
CA ASN A 47 -21.98 18.16 -40.38
C ASN A 47 -23.34 17.42 -40.28
N LEU A 48 -24.10 17.55 -39.19
CA LEU A 48 -25.46 16.98 -39.11
C LEU A 48 -26.43 17.72 -40.05
N SER A 49 -27.22 16.95 -40.80
CA SER A 49 -28.37 17.51 -41.51
C SER A 49 -29.35 18.20 -40.53
N PRO A 50 -30.10 19.24 -40.94
CA PRO A 50 -30.97 20.00 -40.04
C PRO A 50 -32.03 19.16 -39.30
N ASN A 51 -32.44 18.02 -39.86
CA ASN A 51 -33.38 17.09 -39.21
C ASN A 51 -32.71 16.19 -38.16
N VAL A 52 -31.39 15.94 -38.27
CA VAL A 52 -30.62 15.18 -37.28
C VAL A 52 -30.15 16.10 -36.16
N ARG A 53 -29.73 17.34 -36.44
CA ARG A 53 -29.41 18.33 -35.39
C ARG A 53 -30.57 18.54 -34.44
N LYS A 54 -31.79 18.77 -34.97
CA LYS A 54 -33.03 18.86 -34.17
C LYS A 54 -33.32 17.62 -33.30
N ARG A 55 -32.87 16.43 -33.69
CA ARG A 55 -32.99 15.23 -32.85
C ARG A 55 -31.95 15.23 -31.73
N VAL A 56 -30.73 15.65 -32.01
CA VAL A 56 -29.68 15.83 -30.98
C VAL A 56 -30.06 16.92 -29.98
N ASP A 57 -30.71 18.00 -30.42
CA ASP A 57 -31.20 19.05 -29.52
C ASP A 57 -32.30 18.53 -28.57
N VAL A 58 -33.18 17.63 -29.03
CA VAL A 58 -34.15 16.92 -28.17
C VAL A 58 -33.48 15.87 -27.26
N LEU A 59 -32.44 15.18 -27.74
CA LEU A 59 -31.67 14.25 -26.89
C LEU A 59 -30.92 15.00 -25.77
N ARG A 60 -30.48 16.25 -26.01
CA ARG A 60 -29.91 17.12 -24.98
C ARG A 60 -30.94 17.58 -23.96
N GLU A 61 -32.18 17.85 -24.38
CA GLU A 61 -33.28 18.15 -23.46
C GLU A 61 -33.62 16.93 -22.57
N ILE A 62 -33.54 15.72 -23.13
CA ILE A 62 -33.69 14.46 -22.37
C ILE A 62 -32.50 14.24 -21.42
N GLN A 63 -31.26 14.54 -21.84
CA GLN A 63 -30.09 14.44 -20.97
C GLN A 63 -30.22 15.41 -19.78
N ALA A 64 -30.57 16.68 -20.02
CA ALA A 64 -30.79 17.64 -18.94
C ALA A 64 -31.89 17.18 -17.94
N GLN A 65 -32.91 16.44 -18.42
CA GLN A 65 -33.93 15.82 -17.55
C GLN A 65 -33.41 14.59 -16.78
N HIS A 66 -32.39 13.89 -17.28
CA HIS A 66 -31.67 12.85 -16.55
C HIS A 66 -30.79 13.47 -15.46
N ASP A 67 -29.97 14.46 -15.83
CA ASP A 67 -29.06 15.18 -14.93
C ASP A 67 -29.85 15.83 -13.78
N ASP A 68 -31.03 16.41 -14.07
CA ASP A 68 -31.97 16.94 -13.08
C ASP A 68 -32.48 15.87 -12.09
N LEU A 69 -32.61 14.60 -12.48
CA LEU A 69 -33.05 13.49 -11.62
C LEU A 69 -31.89 12.91 -10.81
N GLU A 70 -30.73 12.78 -11.45
CA GLU A 70 -29.47 12.32 -10.86
C GLU A 70 -29.01 13.25 -9.72
N ALA A 71 -29.08 14.56 -9.91
CA ALA A 71 -28.83 15.54 -8.84
C ALA A 71 -29.75 15.36 -7.62
N LYS A 72 -31.01 14.95 -7.82
CA LYS A 72 -31.95 14.65 -6.71
C LYS A 72 -31.62 13.32 -6.04
N PHE A 73 -31.19 12.32 -6.80
CA PHE A 73 -30.72 11.05 -6.25
C PHE A 73 -29.50 11.26 -5.34
N PHE A 74 -28.55 12.10 -5.72
CA PHE A 74 -27.41 12.44 -4.87
C PHE A 74 -27.80 13.27 -3.64
N GLU A 75 -28.75 14.22 -3.74
CA GLU A 75 -29.29 14.94 -2.57
C GLU A 75 -29.96 13.96 -1.58
N GLU A 76 -30.80 13.04 -2.07
CA GLU A 76 -31.46 12.03 -1.25
C GLU A 76 -30.47 11.01 -0.65
N ARG A 77 -29.44 10.59 -1.41
CA ARG A 77 -28.39 9.67 -0.90
C ARG A 77 -27.54 10.34 0.18
N ALA A 78 -27.07 11.57 -0.04
CA ALA A 78 -26.31 12.31 0.97
C ALA A 78 -27.13 12.54 2.25
N ALA A 79 -28.43 12.84 2.13
CA ALA A 79 -29.33 12.94 3.27
C ALA A 79 -29.53 11.60 4.00
N LEU A 80 -29.57 10.49 3.27
CA LEU A 80 -29.69 9.13 3.81
C LEU A 80 -28.41 8.70 4.55
N GLU A 81 -27.24 8.91 3.95
CA GLU A 81 -25.92 8.68 4.56
C GLU A 81 -25.76 9.51 5.85
N ALA A 82 -26.05 10.82 5.79
CA ALA A 82 -26.00 11.73 6.93
C ALA A 82 -27.04 11.42 8.02
N LYS A 83 -28.09 10.65 7.72
CA LYS A 83 -29.03 10.07 8.69
C LYS A 83 -28.45 8.82 9.33
N TYR A 84 -27.95 7.86 8.54
CA TYR A 84 -27.41 6.60 9.07
C TYR A 84 -26.12 6.80 9.87
N GLN A 85 -25.22 7.71 9.46
CA GLN A 85 -24.03 8.06 10.24
C GLN A 85 -24.40 8.52 11.67
N LYS A 86 -25.49 9.28 11.84
CA LYS A 86 -26.00 9.68 13.16
C LYS A 86 -26.60 8.52 13.98
N LEU A 87 -27.06 7.45 13.32
CA LEU A 87 -27.52 6.23 13.97
C LEU A 87 -26.36 5.30 14.36
N TYR A 88 -25.23 5.35 13.65
CA TYR A 88 -24.02 4.60 13.98
C TYR A 88 -23.20 5.25 15.11
N GLN A 89 -23.18 6.59 15.25
CA GLN A 89 -22.39 7.28 16.28
C GLN A 89 -22.60 6.76 17.73
N PRO A 90 -23.83 6.44 18.20
CA PRO A 90 -24.03 5.80 19.51
C PRO A 90 -23.40 4.41 19.63
N LEU A 91 -23.40 3.62 18.54
CA LEU A 91 -22.80 2.28 18.52
C LEU A 91 -21.27 2.37 18.55
N TYR A 92 -20.67 3.27 17.77
CA TYR A 92 -19.23 3.54 17.80
C TYR A 92 -18.79 4.14 19.15
N THR A 93 -19.61 4.99 19.78
CA THR A 93 -19.35 5.49 21.14
C THR A 93 -19.34 4.34 22.16
N LYS A 94 -20.33 3.44 22.11
CA LYS A 94 -20.36 2.26 22.98
C LYS A 94 -19.18 1.30 22.72
N ARG A 95 -18.77 1.12 21.46
CA ARG A 95 -17.54 0.37 21.11
C ARG A 95 -16.32 1.00 21.75
N TYR A 96 -16.14 2.32 21.61
CA TYR A 96 -15.05 3.07 22.23
C TYR A 96 -15.03 2.89 23.76
N GLU A 97 -16.19 3.01 24.42
CA GLU A 97 -16.32 2.82 25.87
C GLU A 97 -15.88 1.41 26.33
N ILE A 98 -16.27 0.36 25.60
CA ILE A 98 -15.88 -1.03 25.91
C ILE A 98 -14.39 -1.28 25.62
N VAL A 99 -13.92 -0.90 24.42
CA VAL A 99 -12.52 -1.08 23.99
C VAL A 99 -11.54 -0.37 24.94
N ASN A 100 -11.94 0.75 25.54
CA ASN A 100 -11.10 1.54 26.45
C ASN A 100 -11.42 1.33 27.94
N GLY A 101 -12.16 0.27 28.30
CA GLY A 101 -12.43 -0.10 29.71
C GLY A 101 -13.31 0.90 30.49
N GLY A 102 -14.00 1.81 29.81
CA GLY A 102 -14.83 2.85 30.43
C GLY A 102 -16.17 2.36 30.98
N VAL A 103 -16.59 1.14 30.63
CA VAL A 103 -17.84 0.50 31.07
C VAL A 103 -17.56 -0.97 31.36
N GLU A 104 -17.90 -1.44 32.57
CA GLU A 104 -17.94 -2.87 32.90
C GLU A 104 -19.06 -3.55 32.10
N VAL A 105 -18.74 -4.64 31.42
CA VAL A 105 -19.70 -5.41 30.62
C VAL A 105 -20.16 -6.62 31.43
N GLU A 106 -21.44 -6.69 31.81
CA GLU A 106 -22.00 -7.91 32.41
C GLU A 106 -21.87 -9.07 31.42
N GLY A 107 -21.30 -10.18 31.88
CA GLY A 107 -20.72 -11.22 31.01
C GLY A 107 -21.71 -11.82 30.01
N GLY A 108 -21.29 -11.89 28.74
CA GLY A 108 -22.02 -12.55 27.68
C GLY A 108 -22.19 -14.05 27.95
N THR A 109 -23.37 -14.59 27.62
CA THR A 109 -23.73 -15.98 27.89
C THR A 109 -23.21 -16.95 26.83
N THR A 110 -22.06 -17.57 27.07
CA THR A 110 -21.59 -18.77 26.34
C THR A 110 -20.66 -19.61 27.23
N ASP A 111 -20.79 -20.93 27.15
CA ASP A 111 -19.88 -21.86 27.83
C ASP A 111 -18.50 -21.90 27.13
N ALA A 112 -17.45 -21.46 27.83
CA ALA A 112 -16.05 -21.56 27.40
C ALA A 112 -15.17 -22.04 28.56
N GLU A 113 -14.20 -22.92 28.29
CA GLU A 113 -13.37 -23.55 29.33
C GLU A 113 -12.29 -22.60 29.92
N PRO A 114 -11.91 -22.76 31.21
CA PRO A 114 -11.15 -21.74 31.93
C PRO A 114 -9.61 -21.89 31.88
N ALA A 115 -8.93 -21.10 31.05
CA ALA A 115 -7.48 -20.80 31.11
C ALA A 115 -7.19 -19.55 30.25
N MET A 116 -6.29 -18.59 30.60
CA MET A 116 -5.33 -18.45 31.71
C MET A 116 -5.35 -17.01 32.27
N GLN A 117 -4.63 -16.76 33.37
CA GLN A 117 -4.15 -15.45 33.84
C GLN A 117 -5.15 -14.26 33.81
N ALA A 118 -5.84 -14.01 34.94
CA ALA A 118 -6.57 -12.76 35.15
C ALA A 118 -5.60 -11.58 35.44
N ASP A 119 -4.97 -11.05 34.40
CA ASP A 119 -4.12 -9.85 34.47
C ASP A 119 -4.99 -8.58 34.51
N LYS A 120 -5.43 -8.22 35.72
CA LYS A 120 -6.18 -7.00 36.07
C LYS A 120 -7.42 -6.71 35.20
N ASP A 121 -8.57 -7.14 35.70
CA ASP A 121 -9.87 -6.70 35.23
C ASP A 121 -9.98 -5.15 35.33
N GLY A 122 -9.88 -4.44 34.19
CA GLY A 122 -10.01 -2.97 34.17
C GLY A 122 -9.47 -2.21 32.93
N ASP A 123 -8.48 -2.71 32.20
CA ASP A 123 -7.79 -1.91 31.14
C ASP A 123 -8.39 -2.07 29.71
N GLY A 124 -9.63 -2.55 29.57
CA GLY A 124 -10.36 -2.59 28.29
C GLY A 124 -10.03 -3.79 27.38
N VAL A 125 -9.93 -3.56 26.07
CA VAL A 125 -9.54 -4.55 25.05
C VAL A 125 -8.16 -4.17 24.49
N PRO A 126 -7.06 -4.79 24.96
CA PRO A 126 -5.71 -4.42 24.55
C PRO A 126 -5.49 -4.55 23.04
N ASP A 127 -4.69 -3.63 22.50
CA ASP A 127 -4.24 -3.61 21.10
C ASP A 127 -5.35 -3.64 20.03
N PHE A 128 -6.62 -3.41 20.38
CA PHE A 128 -7.80 -3.62 19.52
C PHE A 128 -7.64 -3.10 18.09
N TRP A 129 -7.33 -1.81 17.93
CA TRP A 129 -7.17 -1.20 16.61
C TRP A 129 -5.91 -1.66 15.87
N LEU A 130 -4.82 -1.98 16.57
CA LEU A 130 -3.61 -2.53 15.97
C LEU A 130 -3.89 -3.91 15.38
N THR A 131 -4.54 -4.80 16.15
CA THR A 131 -4.93 -6.14 15.67
C THR A 131 -5.92 -6.05 14.52
N ALA A 132 -6.96 -5.21 14.62
CA ALA A 132 -7.94 -5.04 13.55
C ALA A 132 -7.31 -4.53 12.24
N MET A 133 -6.38 -3.58 12.29
CA MET A 133 -5.67 -3.11 11.09
C MET A 133 -4.68 -4.15 10.55
N LYS A 134 -3.97 -4.89 11.42
CA LYS A 134 -3.01 -5.94 10.99
C LYS A 134 -3.65 -7.20 10.41
N ASN A 135 -4.96 -7.41 10.63
CA ASN A 135 -5.70 -8.52 10.04
C ASN A 135 -6.25 -8.20 8.64
N ASN A 136 -6.04 -6.99 8.12
CA ASN A 136 -6.43 -6.57 6.77
C ASN A 136 -5.17 -6.34 5.92
N GLU A 137 -5.09 -6.93 4.72
CA GLU A 137 -3.87 -6.96 3.89
C GLU A 137 -3.28 -5.56 3.61
N VAL A 138 -4.09 -4.66 3.05
CA VAL A 138 -3.71 -3.28 2.67
C VAL A 138 -3.07 -2.51 3.83
N LEU A 139 -3.50 -2.78 5.06
CA LEU A 139 -2.96 -2.14 6.27
C LEU A 139 -1.84 -2.93 6.94
N ALA A 140 -1.80 -4.26 6.76
CA ALA A 140 -0.74 -5.11 7.25
C ALA A 140 0.60 -4.82 6.55
N GLU A 141 0.60 -4.52 5.26
CA GLU A 141 1.81 -4.17 4.50
C GLU A 141 2.43 -2.83 4.96
N GLU A 142 1.60 -1.84 5.33
CA GLU A 142 2.02 -0.52 5.81
C GLU A 142 2.53 -0.53 7.27
N ILE A 143 2.07 -1.47 8.11
CA ILE A 143 2.38 -1.51 9.54
C ILE A 143 3.66 -2.30 9.82
N SER A 144 4.80 -1.60 9.94
CA SER A 144 6.05 -2.23 10.35
C SER A 144 6.09 -2.53 11.86
N GLU A 145 6.92 -3.50 12.28
CA GLU A 145 7.15 -3.87 13.70
C GLU A 145 7.45 -2.66 14.62
N ARG A 146 7.95 -1.56 14.05
CA ARG A 146 8.35 -0.35 14.77
C ARG A 146 7.16 0.56 15.06
N ASP A 147 6.10 0.45 14.25
CA ASP A 147 4.88 1.25 14.33
C ASP A 147 3.92 0.67 15.36
N GLU A 148 3.88 -0.66 15.50
CA GLU A 148 3.10 -1.37 16.53
C GLU A 148 3.22 -0.69 17.90
N GLY A 149 4.44 -0.41 18.36
CA GLY A 149 4.70 0.17 19.67
C GLY A 149 4.01 1.53 19.93
N ALA A 150 3.70 2.29 18.86
CA ALA A 150 2.91 3.52 18.94
C ALA A 150 1.41 3.24 18.71
N LEU A 151 1.08 2.32 17.81
CA LEU A 151 -0.31 1.91 17.51
C LEU A 151 -1.01 1.21 18.68
N LYS A 152 -0.28 0.59 19.62
CA LYS A 152 -0.84 0.12 20.91
C LYS A 152 -1.46 1.22 21.78
N PHE A 153 -1.21 2.51 21.47
CA PHE A 153 -1.83 3.66 22.13
C PHE A 153 -3.03 4.23 21.35
N LEU A 154 -3.46 3.60 20.25
CA LEU A 154 -4.60 4.03 19.44
C LEU A 154 -5.92 3.59 20.11
N LYS A 155 -6.71 4.58 20.55
CA LYS A 155 -7.94 4.41 21.33
C LYS A 155 -9.20 4.30 20.48
N ASP A 156 -9.22 5.06 19.37
CA ASP A 156 -10.37 5.17 18.47
C ASP A 156 -9.92 5.57 17.07
N ILE A 157 -10.65 5.12 16.04
CA ILE A 157 -10.56 5.64 14.68
C ILE A 157 -11.96 6.08 14.25
N LYS A 158 -12.09 7.33 13.84
CA LYS A 158 -13.35 7.92 13.37
C LYS A 158 -13.18 8.46 11.96
N TRP A 159 -14.31 8.56 11.25
CA TRP A 159 -14.37 9.32 10.00
C TRP A 159 -15.55 10.29 9.98
N SER A 160 -15.40 11.35 9.20
CA SER A 160 -16.42 12.37 8.95
C SER A 160 -16.38 12.82 7.48
N ARG A 161 -17.56 13.10 6.91
CA ARG A 161 -17.69 13.74 5.58
C ARG A 161 -17.30 15.22 5.68
N ILE A 162 -16.81 15.79 4.59
CA ILE A 162 -16.63 17.23 4.40
C ILE A 162 -17.43 17.63 3.18
N ASP A 163 -18.34 18.60 3.34
CA ASP A 163 -19.25 19.01 2.26
C ASP A 163 -18.65 20.10 1.35
N ASN A 164 -17.59 20.79 1.78
CA ASN A 164 -16.93 21.86 1.02
C ASN A 164 -15.48 22.12 1.50
N PRO A 165 -14.44 21.78 0.71
CA PRO A 165 -14.52 20.93 -0.48
C PRO A 165 -15.08 19.54 -0.15
N LYS A 166 -15.64 18.85 -1.17
CA LYS A 166 -16.15 17.48 -1.05
C LYS A 166 -15.07 16.52 -0.49
N GLY A 167 -15.47 15.48 0.23
CA GLY A 167 -14.59 14.39 0.63
C GLY A 167 -14.75 13.94 2.09
N PHE A 168 -13.67 13.48 2.70
CA PHE A 168 -13.71 12.92 4.06
C PHE A 168 -12.42 13.10 4.86
N LYS A 169 -12.57 13.01 6.18
CA LYS A 169 -11.49 13.10 7.17
C LYS A 169 -11.52 11.89 8.10
N LEU A 170 -10.38 11.22 8.21
CA LEU A 170 -10.06 10.23 9.23
C LEU A 170 -9.41 10.90 10.45
N GLU A 171 -9.77 10.43 11.65
CA GLU A 171 -9.27 10.92 12.93
C GLU A 171 -8.85 9.74 13.82
N PHE A 172 -7.56 9.67 14.14
CA PHE A 172 -6.92 8.61 14.93
C PHE A 172 -6.60 9.16 16.32
N TYR A 173 -7.32 8.69 17.33
CA TYR A 173 -7.25 9.21 18.70
C TYR A 173 -6.23 8.40 19.50
N PHE A 174 -5.13 9.04 19.90
CA PHE A 174 -4.03 8.41 20.63
C PHE A 174 -4.01 8.82 22.10
N ASP A 175 -3.66 7.86 22.96
CA ASP A 175 -3.28 8.14 24.35
C ASP A 175 -1.91 8.82 24.44
N SER A 176 -1.58 9.30 25.64
CA SER A 176 -0.27 9.87 25.97
C SER A 176 0.86 8.82 25.83
N ASN A 177 1.45 8.76 24.65
CA ASN A 177 2.41 7.74 24.23
C ASN A 177 3.88 8.24 24.29
N PRO A 178 4.88 7.34 24.24
CA PRO A 178 6.30 7.70 24.30
C PRO A 178 6.94 7.97 22.92
N PHE A 179 6.16 8.29 21.88
CA PHE A 179 6.64 8.50 20.50
C PHE A 179 6.41 9.92 19.98
N PHE A 180 5.21 10.47 20.17
CA PHE A 180 4.83 11.82 19.73
C PHE A 180 3.89 12.52 20.74
N LYS A 181 3.69 13.84 20.58
CA LYS A 181 2.82 14.63 21.48
C LYS A 181 1.35 14.69 21.06
N ASN A 182 1.04 14.44 19.78
CA ASN A 182 -0.30 14.56 19.23
C ASN A 182 -1.25 13.57 19.93
N SER A 183 -2.38 14.06 20.46
CA SER A 183 -3.47 13.20 20.95
C SER A 183 -4.46 12.81 19.85
N VAL A 184 -4.43 13.50 18.71
CA VAL A 184 -5.16 13.12 17.50
C VAL A 184 -4.23 13.30 16.30
N LEU A 185 -4.11 12.28 15.47
CA LEU A 185 -3.57 12.40 14.11
C LEU A 185 -4.73 12.36 13.12
N THR A 186 -4.67 13.17 12.06
CA THR A 186 -5.76 13.27 11.09
C THR A 186 -5.26 13.17 9.65
N LYS A 187 -6.07 12.54 8.80
CA LYS A 187 -5.85 12.43 7.37
C LYS A 187 -7.12 12.89 6.67
N THR A 188 -6.98 13.76 5.68
CA THR A 188 -8.10 14.38 4.96
C THR A 188 -7.92 14.16 3.47
N TYR A 189 -8.97 13.73 2.79
CA TYR A 189 -9.02 13.62 1.33
C TYR A 189 -10.07 14.61 0.83
N HIS A 190 -9.65 15.52 -0.04
CA HIS A 190 -10.55 16.33 -0.85
C HIS A 190 -10.78 15.60 -2.16
N MET A 191 -12.04 15.47 -2.56
CA MET A 191 -12.44 14.77 -3.77
C MET A 191 -13.10 15.75 -4.73
N ILE A 192 -12.89 15.58 -6.03
CA ILE A 192 -13.57 16.39 -7.06
C ILE A 192 -15.05 16.01 -7.11
N ASP A 193 -15.35 14.70 -7.06
CA ASP A 193 -16.68 14.20 -6.77
C ASP A 193 -16.65 13.10 -5.69
N GLU A 194 -17.82 12.80 -5.13
CA GLU A 194 -18.05 11.73 -4.16
C GLU A 194 -18.60 10.46 -4.83
N ASP A 195 -19.05 10.59 -6.08
CA ASP A 195 -19.63 9.52 -6.91
C ASP A 195 -18.60 8.87 -7.84
N GLU A 196 -17.84 9.69 -8.57
CA GLU A 196 -16.57 9.29 -9.16
C GLU A 196 -15.47 9.68 -8.15
N PRO A 197 -14.77 8.73 -7.48
CA PRO A 197 -13.86 9.01 -6.37
C PRO A 197 -12.51 9.59 -6.82
N ILE A 198 -12.55 10.68 -7.59
CA ILE A 198 -11.39 11.37 -8.13
C ILE A 198 -10.77 12.23 -7.02
N LEU A 199 -9.61 11.79 -6.51
CA LEU A 199 -8.85 12.50 -5.49
C LEU A 199 -8.32 13.84 -6.03
N GLU A 200 -8.76 14.96 -5.45
CA GLU A 200 -8.13 16.28 -5.68
C GLU A 200 -6.82 16.38 -4.87
N LYS A 201 -6.89 16.04 -3.58
CA LYS A 201 -5.79 16.27 -2.65
C LYS A 201 -5.88 15.46 -1.36
N ALA A 202 -4.75 14.88 -0.94
CA ALA A 202 -4.55 14.34 0.41
C ALA A 202 -3.83 15.36 1.33
N ILE A 203 -4.27 15.45 2.58
CA ILE A 203 -3.68 16.32 3.63
C ILE A 203 -3.55 15.51 4.94
N GLY A 204 -2.31 15.27 5.36
CA GLY A 204 -1.99 14.62 6.64
C GLY A 204 -1.68 15.60 7.78
N THR A 205 -1.36 15.05 8.95
CA THR A 205 -1.02 15.82 10.16
C THR A 205 0.47 15.71 10.48
N GLU A 206 1.16 16.84 10.64
CA GLU A 206 2.56 16.83 11.09
C GLU A 206 2.67 16.22 12.50
N ILE A 207 3.49 15.17 12.63
CA ILE A 207 3.65 14.41 13.87
C ILE A 207 4.76 15.04 14.72
N GLU A 208 4.41 15.51 15.92
CA GLU A 208 5.34 16.09 16.89
C GLU A 208 6.14 15.00 17.62
N TRP A 209 7.01 14.31 16.90
CA TRP A 209 7.88 13.26 17.42
C TRP A 209 8.78 13.74 18.58
N TYR A 210 8.93 12.90 19.61
CA TYR A 210 9.94 13.12 20.63
C TYR A 210 11.37 12.88 20.08
N PRO A 211 12.41 13.47 20.71
CA PRO A 211 13.79 13.34 20.24
C PRO A 211 14.26 11.88 20.10
N GLY A 212 14.54 11.46 18.87
CA GLY A 212 14.98 10.09 18.55
C GLY A 212 13.86 9.04 18.56
N LYS A 213 12.59 9.46 18.48
CA LYS A 213 11.40 8.60 18.42
C LYS A 213 10.67 8.58 17.08
N CYS A 214 11.12 9.36 16.11
CA CYS A 214 10.58 9.35 14.74
C CYS A 214 10.64 7.95 14.12
N LEU A 215 9.49 7.43 13.68
CA LEU A 215 9.37 6.09 13.12
C LEU A 215 9.57 6.07 11.59
N THR A 216 9.16 7.14 10.90
CA THR A 216 9.36 7.31 9.45
C THR A 216 10.83 7.52 9.05
N GLN A 217 11.77 7.62 10.00
CA GLN A 217 13.18 7.90 9.73
C GLN A 217 14.16 7.00 10.51
N LYS A 218 15.12 6.38 9.79
CA LYS A 218 16.23 5.58 10.34
C LYS A 218 17.51 6.44 10.45
N ILE A 219 18.18 6.39 11.61
CA ILE A 219 19.38 7.23 11.91
C ILE A 219 20.68 6.43 11.73
N LEU A 220 21.39 6.67 10.61
CA LEU A 220 22.61 5.97 10.22
C LEU A 220 23.88 6.73 10.67
N LYS A 221 24.56 6.21 11.69
CA LYS A 221 25.83 6.77 12.21
C LYS A 221 27.03 6.26 11.42
N LYS A 222 27.53 7.04 10.45
CA LYS A 222 28.73 6.69 9.67
C LYS A 222 30.01 6.99 10.47
N LYS A 223 30.90 6.00 10.57
CA LYS A 223 32.23 6.16 11.19
C LYS A 223 33.04 7.22 10.39
N PRO A 224 33.77 8.13 11.06
CA PRO A 224 34.55 9.15 10.36
C PRO A 224 35.66 8.53 9.49
N LYS A 225 35.96 9.15 8.34
CA LYS A 225 37.02 8.68 7.43
C LYS A 225 38.37 8.59 8.15
N LYS A 226 39.04 7.44 8.03
CA LYS A 226 40.30 7.08 8.69
C LYS A 226 41.42 8.06 8.28
N GLY A 227 41.63 9.10 9.10
CA GLY A 227 42.64 10.13 8.88
C GLY A 227 42.34 11.46 9.58
N SER A 228 41.07 11.83 9.76
CA SER A 228 40.72 13.07 10.46
C SER A 228 40.80 12.88 11.98
N LYS A 229 41.75 13.58 12.63
CA LYS A 229 42.03 13.46 14.07
C LYS A 229 41.00 14.10 15.00
N ASN A 230 39.99 14.80 14.48
CA ASN A 230 38.95 15.50 15.27
C ASN A 230 37.55 15.48 14.60
N ALA A 231 37.26 14.54 13.71
CA ALA A 231 35.95 14.46 13.07
C ALA A 231 34.86 13.95 14.03
N LYS A 232 33.84 14.78 14.28
CA LYS A 232 32.57 14.33 14.87
C LYS A 232 31.96 13.22 14.00
N PRO A 233 31.25 12.22 14.57
CA PRO A 233 30.55 11.21 13.79
C PRO A 233 29.51 11.87 12.89
N ILE A 234 29.42 11.43 11.63
CA ILE A 234 28.45 11.95 10.67
C ILE A 234 27.18 11.12 10.79
N THR A 235 26.11 11.77 11.22
CA THR A 235 24.77 11.20 11.27
C THR A 235 24.08 11.49 9.93
N LYS A 236 23.75 10.45 9.15
CA LYS A 236 22.78 10.57 8.04
C LYS A 236 21.43 10.12 8.56
N THR A 237 20.38 10.88 8.28
CA THR A 237 18.99 10.43 8.42
C THR A 237 18.51 9.92 7.06
N GLU A 238 17.69 8.88 7.06
CA GLU A 238 17.18 8.20 5.87
C GLU A 238 15.70 7.88 6.12
N GLN A 239 14.81 8.13 5.15
CA GLN A 239 13.39 7.79 5.27
C GLN A 239 13.19 6.28 5.07
N CYS A 240 12.06 5.74 5.51
CA CYS A 240 11.79 4.30 5.50
C CYS A 240 10.31 3.96 5.69
N GLU A 241 9.93 2.74 5.30
CA GLU A 241 8.58 2.17 5.52
C GLU A 241 8.14 2.32 6.98
N SER A 242 6.94 2.85 7.17
CA SER A 242 6.32 3.12 8.46
C SER A 242 4.89 3.60 8.18
N PHE A 243 3.90 3.00 8.84
CA PHE A 243 2.49 3.41 8.72
C PHE A 243 2.30 4.93 8.93
N PHE A 244 3.14 5.55 9.75
CA PHE A 244 3.07 6.99 10.01
C PHE A 244 3.47 7.89 8.81
N ASN A 245 3.98 7.32 7.71
CA ASN A 245 4.11 8.04 6.43
C ASN A 245 2.73 8.42 5.84
N PHE A 246 1.66 7.69 6.17
CA PHE A 246 0.27 7.99 5.78
C PHE A 246 -0.20 9.39 6.21
N PHE A 247 0.41 9.98 7.25
CA PHE A 247 0.15 11.35 7.70
C PHE A 247 1.06 12.39 7.03
N SER A 248 1.86 11.99 6.04
CA SER A 248 2.71 12.83 5.19
C SER A 248 2.51 12.43 3.71
N PRO A 249 1.27 12.54 3.17
CA PRO A 249 0.92 11.98 1.87
C PRO A 249 1.68 12.65 0.71
N PRO A 250 1.76 11.99 -0.46
CA PRO A 250 2.38 12.55 -1.66
C PRO A 250 1.82 13.93 -1.99
N GLN A 251 2.69 14.82 -2.50
CA GLN A 251 2.32 16.18 -2.86
C GLN A 251 2.36 16.31 -4.38
N VAL A 252 1.22 16.65 -4.98
CA VAL A 252 1.13 17.02 -6.40
C VAL A 252 2.01 18.28 -6.63
N PRO A 253 3.01 18.23 -7.52
CA PRO A 253 3.77 19.41 -7.92
C PRO A 253 2.90 20.45 -8.64
N GLN A 254 3.42 21.65 -8.86
CA GLN A 254 2.65 22.72 -9.51
C GLN A 254 2.67 22.56 -11.03
N GLU A 255 1.71 23.16 -11.75
CA GLU A 255 1.60 23.03 -13.21
C GLU A 255 2.84 23.52 -13.99
N ASP A 256 3.68 24.34 -13.35
CA ASP A 256 4.97 24.84 -13.87
C ASP A 256 6.17 23.91 -13.56
N ASP A 257 6.00 22.83 -12.77
CA ASP A 257 7.08 21.90 -12.44
C ASP A 257 7.29 20.85 -13.56
N ASP A 258 8.50 20.82 -14.14
CA ASP A 258 8.92 19.94 -15.25
C ASP A 258 9.10 18.46 -14.78
N ILE A 259 8.06 17.79 -14.27
CA ILE A 259 8.07 16.32 -13.99
C ILE A 259 8.29 15.55 -15.32
N ASP A 260 8.96 14.40 -15.29
CA ASP A 260 8.95 13.43 -16.40
C ASP A 260 7.77 12.44 -16.29
N GLU A 261 7.59 11.60 -17.32
CA GLU A 261 6.44 10.67 -17.43
C GLU A 261 6.53 9.56 -16.36
N ASP A 262 7.71 8.94 -16.21
CA ASP A 262 8.02 7.93 -15.19
C ASP A 262 7.69 8.41 -13.76
N ALA A 263 8.14 9.61 -13.37
CA ALA A 263 7.89 10.16 -12.03
C ALA A 263 6.45 10.68 -11.84
N ALA A 264 5.72 10.96 -12.91
CA ALA A 264 4.28 11.25 -12.83
C ALA A 264 3.47 9.97 -12.60
N GLU A 265 3.85 8.85 -13.23
CA GLU A 265 3.25 7.52 -12.98
C GLU A 265 3.57 7.02 -11.56
N GLU A 266 4.82 7.13 -11.10
CA GLU A 266 5.20 6.80 -9.71
C GLU A 266 4.38 7.62 -8.69
N LEU A 267 4.20 8.92 -8.94
CA LEU A 267 3.38 9.79 -8.09
C LEU A 267 1.89 9.39 -8.10
N GLN A 268 1.32 9.05 -9.25
CA GLN A 268 -0.07 8.59 -9.35
C GLN A 268 -0.27 7.30 -8.54
N ASN A 269 0.60 6.31 -8.73
CA ASN A 269 0.54 5.03 -8.02
C ASN A 269 0.62 5.23 -6.49
N LEU A 270 1.51 6.11 -6.02
CA LEU A 270 1.62 6.47 -4.59
C LEU A 270 0.39 7.22 -4.06
N MET A 271 -0.30 8.01 -4.89
CA MET A 271 -1.56 8.68 -4.50
C MET A 271 -2.75 7.72 -4.49
N GLU A 272 -2.79 6.73 -5.39
CA GLU A 272 -3.80 5.69 -5.43
C GLU A 272 -3.67 4.75 -4.21
N GLN A 273 -2.45 4.30 -3.89
CA GLN A 273 -2.14 3.56 -2.66
C GLN A 273 -2.52 4.37 -1.40
N ASP A 274 -2.13 5.64 -1.31
CA ASP A 274 -2.48 6.52 -0.19
C ASP A 274 -4.00 6.74 -0.06
N TYR A 275 -4.75 6.71 -1.17
CA TYR A 275 -6.21 6.74 -1.16
C TYR A 275 -6.83 5.42 -0.71
N ASP A 276 -6.37 4.28 -1.23
CA ASP A 276 -6.95 2.97 -0.91
C ASP A 276 -6.82 2.63 0.59
N ILE A 277 -5.65 2.88 1.18
CA ILE A 277 -5.46 2.81 2.64
C ILE A 277 -6.51 3.67 3.37
N GLY A 278 -6.85 4.84 2.80
CA GLY A 278 -7.87 5.76 3.31
C GLY A 278 -9.30 5.24 3.22
N SER A 279 -9.72 4.71 2.06
CA SER A 279 -11.04 4.08 1.87
C SER A 279 -11.18 2.79 2.64
N THR A 280 -10.15 1.94 2.67
CA THR A 280 -10.14 0.71 3.46
C THR A 280 -10.31 1.00 4.96
N ILE A 281 -9.70 2.05 5.50
CA ILE A 281 -9.98 2.47 6.89
C ILE A 281 -11.42 3.00 7.05
N ARG A 282 -11.92 3.82 6.11
CA ARG A 282 -13.27 4.42 6.11
C ARG A 282 -14.39 3.38 6.07
N ASP A 283 -14.25 2.38 5.20
CA ASP A 283 -15.34 1.52 4.73
C ASP A 283 -15.22 0.07 5.23
N LYS A 284 -14.01 -0.52 5.26
CA LYS A 284 -13.78 -1.86 5.84
C LYS A 284 -13.57 -1.76 7.36
N ILE A 285 -12.55 -1.03 7.81
CA ILE A 285 -12.11 -1.08 9.22
C ILE A 285 -13.09 -0.40 10.19
N ILE A 286 -13.45 0.88 9.99
CA ILE A 286 -14.25 1.61 10.99
C ILE A 286 -15.64 0.98 11.20
N PRO A 287 -16.37 0.47 10.18
CA PRO A 287 -17.63 -0.22 10.40
C PRO A 287 -17.44 -1.63 10.98
N HIS A 288 -16.54 -2.44 10.42
CA HIS A 288 -16.39 -3.88 10.74
C HIS A 288 -15.26 -4.19 11.75
N ALA A 289 -14.78 -3.20 12.50
CA ALA A 289 -13.60 -3.30 13.38
C ALA A 289 -13.56 -4.52 14.33
N VAL A 290 -14.72 -5.05 14.74
CA VAL A 290 -14.79 -6.23 15.62
C VAL A 290 -14.47 -7.51 14.84
N SER A 291 -15.08 -7.70 13.66
CA SER A 291 -14.80 -8.86 12.79
C SER A 291 -13.39 -8.80 12.18
N TRP A 292 -12.83 -7.60 11.98
CA TRP A 292 -11.40 -7.45 11.70
C TRP A 292 -10.52 -7.81 12.91
N PHE A 293 -10.92 -7.43 14.14
CA PHE A 293 -10.18 -7.79 15.36
C PHE A 293 -10.19 -9.30 15.64
N THR A 294 -11.31 -9.99 15.43
CA THR A 294 -11.42 -11.45 15.62
C THR A 294 -10.86 -12.26 14.46
N GLY A 295 -10.74 -11.67 13.26
CA GLY A 295 -10.24 -12.32 12.05
C GLY A 295 -11.33 -12.89 11.15
N GLU A 296 -12.60 -12.85 11.57
CA GLU A 296 -13.78 -13.23 10.76
C GLU A 296 -13.78 -12.54 9.39
N ALA A 297 -13.57 -11.21 9.38
CA ALA A 297 -13.64 -10.41 8.15
C ALA A 297 -12.49 -10.69 7.17
N ALA A 298 -11.39 -11.30 7.63
CA ALA A 298 -10.33 -11.78 6.76
C ALA A 298 -10.68 -13.16 6.16
N GLN A 299 -11.32 -14.04 6.94
CA GLN A 299 -11.77 -15.35 6.46
C GLN A 299 -12.86 -15.20 5.40
N ASP A 300 -13.81 -14.29 5.60
CA ASP A 300 -14.86 -13.95 4.62
C ASP A 300 -14.29 -13.42 3.28
N GLU A 301 -13.06 -12.88 3.26
CA GLU A 301 -12.42 -12.31 2.05
C GLU A 301 -11.65 -13.37 1.22
N TYR A 302 -11.40 -14.57 1.76
CA TYR A 302 -10.83 -15.72 1.03
C TYR A 302 -11.78 -16.93 0.90
N GLY A 303 -12.86 -16.99 1.69
CA GLY A 303 -13.74 -18.17 1.81
C GLY A 303 -14.50 -18.57 0.53
N ASP A 304 -14.63 -17.66 -0.44
CA ASP A 304 -15.26 -17.90 -1.75
C ASP A 304 -14.33 -18.66 -2.75
N ILE A 305 -13.19 -19.20 -2.30
CA ILE A 305 -12.16 -19.86 -3.15
C ILE A 305 -12.05 -21.38 -2.90
N GLU A 306 -12.44 -21.91 -1.74
CA GLU A 306 -12.22 -23.33 -1.35
C GLU A 306 -13.42 -24.27 -1.64
N ASP A 307 -14.13 -24.12 -2.78
CA ASP A 307 -15.32 -24.96 -3.11
C ASP A 307 -15.47 -25.27 -4.63
N ASP A 308 -14.36 -25.34 -5.39
CA ASP A 308 -14.31 -25.75 -6.83
C ASP A 308 -13.24 -26.84 -7.11
N ASP A 309 -12.72 -27.49 -6.04
CA ASP A 309 -11.72 -28.59 -6.10
C ASP A 309 -12.36 -29.98 -6.35
N ASP A 310 -13.64 -30.03 -6.76
CA ASP A 310 -14.44 -31.24 -7.01
C ASP A 310 -14.63 -31.49 -8.54
N LEU A 311 -13.63 -31.09 -9.35
CA LEU A 311 -13.55 -31.45 -10.78
C LEU A 311 -12.89 -32.82 -10.96
N ASP A 312 -13.72 -33.85 -11.10
CA ASP A 312 -13.37 -35.27 -11.23
C ASP A 312 -12.08 -35.58 -12.03
N GLU A 313 -11.08 -36.18 -11.38
CA GLU A 313 -10.00 -36.92 -12.04
C GLU A 313 -10.52 -38.27 -12.57
N GLU A 314 -11.34 -38.26 -13.64
CA GLU A 314 -11.58 -39.48 -14.42
C GLU A 314 -10.38 -39.76 -15.33
N GLU A 315 -9.45 -40.61 -14.85
CA GLU A 315 -8.42 -41.28 -15.65
C GLU A 315 -9.10 -42.20 -16.69
N ASP A 316 -9.17 -41.77 -17.95
CA ASP A 316 -9.68 -42.58 -19.07
C ASP A 316 -8.49 -43.19 -19.85
N ASP A 317 -8.06 -44.38 -19.41
CA ASP A 317 -7.03 -45.22 -20.06
C ASP A 317 -7.57 -45.85 -21.37
N GLU A 318 -7.20 -45.31 -22.54
CA GLU A 318 -7.32 -46.02 -23.82
C GLU A 318 -5.95 -46.20 -24.51
N ASP A 319 -5.27 -47.31 -24.18
CA ASP A 319 -4.18 -47.88 -24.98
C ASP A 319 -4.72 -48.48 -26.30
N GLU A 320 -4.25 -48.01 -27.46
CA GLU A 320 -4.25 -48.81 -28.71
C GLU A 320 -2.85 -48.76 -29.37
N ASP A 321 -2.07 -49.84 -29.16
CA ASP A 321 -0.91 -50.19 -30.00
C ASP A 321 -1.37 -50.65 -31.40
N GLU A 322 -0.58 -50.40 -32.45
CA GLU A 322 0.12 -51.46 -33.22
C GLU A 322 0.85 -50.93 -34.50
N ASP A 323 1.90 -51.68 -34.87
CA ASP A 323 2.54 -51.88 -36.19
C ASP A 323 3.30 -50.75 -36.95
N ASP A 324 4.64 -50.85 -36.86
CA ASP A 324 5.60 -51.18 -37.94
C ASP A 324 5.39 -50.68 -39.40
N GLU A 325 6.47 -50.17 -40.01
CA GLU A 325 7.23 -50.95 -41.00
C GLU A 325 8.68 -50.41 -41.20
N GLU A 326 9.56 -51.27 -41.73
CA GLU A 326 11.01 -51.13 -41.93
C GLU A 326 11.35 -50.10 -43.08
N ASP A 327 12.58 -49.72 -43.48
CA ASP A 327 13.84 -50.47 -43.56
C ASP A 327 15.06 -49.58 -44.02
N GLU A 328 16.30 -50.13 -43.98
CA GLU A 328 17.57 -49.87 -44.77
C GLU A 328 18.03 -48.40 -45.13
N GLU A 329 19.27 -47.99 -45.47
CA GLU A 329 20.63 -48.51 -45.83
C GLU A 329 21.61 -47.29 -45.60
N ASP A 330 22.93 -47.29 -45.34
CA ASP A 330 23.91 -48.05 -44.52
C ASP A 330 25.20 -47.14 -44.38
N ASP A 331 26.43 -47.68 -44.36
CA ASP A 331 27.78 -47.05 -44.52
C ASP A 331 28.47 -46.31 -43.32
N GLU A 332 29.13 -47.12 -42.49
CA GLU A 332 30.57 -47.09 -42.06
C GLU A 332 31.49 -45.89 -42.47
N ASP A 333 32.56 -45.45 -41.78
CA ASP A 333 33.13 -45.48 -40.40
C ASP A 333 34.19 -44.30 -40.39
N GLU A 334 35.32 -44.12 -39.66
CA GLU A 334 36.11 -44.87 -38.68
C GLU A 334 36.62 -43.96 -37.54
N LYS A 335 36.50 -44.46 -36.28
CA LYS A 335 37.46 -44.51 -35.15
C LYS A 335 38.52 -43.38 -34.94
N ASP A 336 38.99 -43.07 -33.72
CA ASP A 336 39.10 -43.91 -32.52
C ASP A 336 39.11 -43.09 -31.18
N GLU A 337 39.18 -43.80 -30.05
CA GLU A 337 38.95 -43.33 -28.66
C GLU A 337 40.05 -42.46 -27.99
N ASP A 338 39.70 -41.75 -26.90
CA ASP A 338 40.26 -42.02 -25.55
C ASP A 338 39.37 -41.47 -24.40
N GLU A 339 39.63 -41.96 -23.18
CA GLU A 339 38.92 -41.83 -21.89
C GLU A 339 38.96 -40.44 -21.19
N SER A 340 38.23 -40.20 -20.09
CA SER A 340 36.89 -40.64 -19.60
C SER A 340 36.47 -39.76 -18.40
N LYS A 341 35.27 -39.98 -17.82
CA LYS A 341 34.62 -39.06 -16.86
C LYS A 341 34.81 -39.50 -15.39
N THR A 342 34.89 -38.56 -14.45
CA THR A 342 34.08 -38.49 -13.19
C THR A 342 34.58 -37.39 -12.23
N ARG A 343 33.89 -36.90 -11.18
CA ARG A 343 32.49 -36.61 -10.82
C ARG A 343 32.49 -36.25 -9.30
N LYS A 344 31.85 -35.13 -8.90
CA LYS A 344 31.37 -34.78 -7.53
C LYS A 344 32.34 -34.35 -6.39
N LYS A 345 31.69 -33.63 -5.44
CA LYS A 345 32.08 -33.04 -4.12
C LYS A 345 32.39 -34.16 -3.06
N PRO A 346 32.72 -33.92 -1.74
CA PRO A 346 32.61 -32.69 -0.93
C PRO A 346 33.65 -32.45 0.23
N SER A 347 33.41 -31.39 1.02
CA SER A 347 33.61 -31.23 2.49
C SER A 347 34.86 -31.78 3.24
N SER A 348 35.77 -30.86 3.60
CA SER A 348 36.24 -30.50 4.97
C SER A 348 36.58 -31.54 6.09
N VAL A 349 37.60 -31.17 6.92
CA VAL A 349 37.82 -31.41 8.38
C VAL A 349 39.05 -32.27 8.81
N ARG A 350 40.03 -31.61 9.51
CA ARG A 350 41.09 -32.15 10.44
C ARG A 350 42.24 -33.00 9.82
N LYS A 351 43.47 -33.14 10.38
CA LYS A 351 44.15 -32.58 11.61
C LYS A 351 45.71 -32.71 11.55
N LYS A 352 46.45 -31.68 12.01
CA LYS A 352 47.86 -31.73 12.55
C LYS A 352 48.98 -32.20 11.55
N SER A 353 50.31 -32.06 11.81
CA SER A 353 51.06 -31.81 13.07
C SER A 353 52.43 -31.10 12.94
N GLY A 354 52.89 -30.45 14.02
CA GLY A 354 54.33 -30.18 14.33
C GLY A 354 54.87 -28.78 14.03
N ARG A 355 55.86 -28.22 14.76
CA ARG A 355 56.39 -28.53 16.12
C ARG A 355 57.10 -27.28 16.72
N THR A 356 57.16 -27.22 18.06
CA THR A 356 57.73 -26.20 18.99
C THR A 356 59.29 -26.09 18.94
N PRO A 357 60.00 -25.12 19.61
CA PRO A 357 59.66 -24.51 20.93
C PRO A 357 60.12 -23.08 21.35
N ALA A 358 59.72 -22.73 22.59
CA ALA A 358 60.40 -21.91 23.62
C ALA A 358 60.24 -20.37 23.63
N GLY A 359 60.08 -19.84 24.87
CA GLY A 359 59.96 -18.41 25.21
C GLY A 359 58.99 -18.18 26.39
N GLU A 360 59.51 -18.04 27.62
CA GLU A 360 58.70 -17.86 28.84
C GLU A 360 58.59 -16.40 29.30
N GLY A 361 57.54 -16.06 30.05
CA GLY A 361 57.38 -14.76 30.70
C GLY A 361 56.05 -14.60 31.45
N GLN A 362 56.09 -14.70 32.79
CA GLN A 362 54.96 -14.43 33.68
C GLN A 362 55.08 -13.05 34.33
N GLN A 363 53.97 -12.37 34.61
CA GLN A 363 53.72 -11.75 35.93
C GLN A 363 52.26 -11.29 36.12
N GLN A 364 51.95 -10.75 37.31
CA GLN A 364 50.61 -10.54 37.89
C GLN A 364 50.34 -9.05 38.21
N GLY A 365 49.09 -8.71 38.52
CA GLY A 365 48.71 -7.44 39.17
C GLY A 365 48.35 -6.29 38.21
N GLU A 366 47.63 -5.23 38.61
CA GLU A 366 46.99 -4.92 39.91
C GLU A 366 45.68 -4.08 39.72
N ARG A 367 44.99 -3.79 40.83
CA ARG A 367 43.86 -2.85 41.03
C ARG A 367 44.11 -2.12 42.37
N PRO A 368 43.54 -0.95 42.68
CA PRO A 368 42.98 0.13 41.86
C PRO A 368 43.81 1.43 42.08
N PRO A 369 43.25 2.68 42.18
CA PRO A 369 42.47 3.12 43.35
C PRO A 369 41.29 4.09 43.05
N GLU A 370 40.54 4.45 44.09
CA GLU A 370 39.48 5.47 44.10
C GLU A 370 39.99 6.86 44.53
N CYS A 371 39.35 7.93 44.03
CA CYS A 371 39.08 9.23 44.69
C CYS A 371 38.52 10.23 43.65
N LYS A 372 37.84 11.34 43.99
CA LYS A 372 36.87 11.68 45.06
C LYS A 372 36.33 13.09 44.72
N GLN A 373 35.06 13.35 45.03
CA GLN A 373 34.42 14.67 45.27
C GLN A 373 35.16 15.96 44.84
N GLN A 374 34.50 16.74 43.98
CA GLN A 374 34.01 18.07 44.36
C GLN A 374 32.61 18.29 43.79
#